data_AF-X0XAJ8-F1
#
_entry.id   AF-X0XAJ8-F1
#
_cell.length_a   1.000
_cell.length_b   1.000
_cell.length_c   1.000
_cell.angle_alpha   90.00
_cell.angle_beta   90.00
_cell.angle_gamma   90.00
#
_symmetry.space_group_name_H-M   'P 1'
#
loop_
_entity.id
_entity.type
_entity.pdbx_description
1 polymer ?
#
loop_
_entity_poly.entity_id
_entity_poly.type
_entity_poly.pdbx_seq_one_letter_code
_entity_poly.pdbx_strand_id
1 'polypeptide(L)'
;STGVAGDMIMTADSDDNGDGDLTAHGELTTYGGDIILSASDNTIYLNGNVNADVADDGDIWLNNNTFVAHGKKLTAGSDVIVYRDKKLSSNGNLEVEAITGNVIFGGEVETRGSLTVDAGTDITAWGDVTASSTGVAGDMIMTADSDDNGDGDLTANGELTTYGGDIILSASDNTIYLNENVNADVADDGDIWLNNNTVVAHGKKLTAGSDVIVYRDKKLSSNGNLEVEAITGNVIFGGE
;
A
#
# COMPACT_ATOMS: atom_id res chain seq x y z
N SER A 1 -13.43 14.90 -20.36
CA SER A 1 -13.23 15.24 -18.94
C SER A 1 -13.47 16.73 -18.77
N THR A 2 -14.07 17.12 -17.65
CA THR A 2 -14.08 18.50 -17.16
C THR A 2 -13.29 18.47 -15.87
N GLY A 3 -11.96 18.57 -15.94
CA GLY A 3 -11.18 18.68 -14.72
C GLY A 3 -11.33 20.08 -14.13
N VAL A 4 -11.19 20.15 -12.82
CA VAL A 4 -11.24 21.40 -12.05
C VAL A 4 -9.83 21.95 -11.98
N ALA A 5 -9.67 23.26 -12.17
CA ALA A 5 -8.45 23.95 -11.79
C ALA A 5 -8.60 24.34 -10.32
N GLY A 6 -7.83 23.70 -9.44
CA GLY A 6 -7.96 23.78 -7.99
C GLY A 6 -8.65 22.54 -7.39
N ASP A 7 -8.67 22.51 -6.06
CA ASP A 7 -9.05 21.32 -5.30
C ASP A 7 -10.47 20.82 -5.62
N MET A 8 -10.61 19.51 -5.69
CA MET A 8 -11.88 18.80 -5.74
C MET A 8 -12.20 18.28 -4.35
N ILE A 9 -13.09 18.99 -3.65
CA ILE A 9 -13.60 18.58 -2.34
C ILE A 9 -14.99 17.98 -2.52
N MET A 10 -15.14 16.70 -2.19
CA MET A 10 -16.43 16.02 -2.18
C MET A 10 -16.75 15.53 -0.77
N THR A 11 -17.92 15.94 -0.28
CA THR A 11 -18.43 15.54 1.03
C THR A 11 -19.84 14.99 0.84
N ALA A 12 -20.04 13.72 1.20
CA ALA A 12 -21.37 13.12 1.30
C ALA A 12 -21.78 13.06 2.77
N ASP A 13 -23.00 13.52 3.02
CA ASP A 13 -23.59 13.77 4.34
C ASP A 13 -22.73 14.71 5.22
N SER A 14 -23.37 15.63 5.92
CA SER A 14 -22.71 16.56 6.84
C SER A 14 -23.49 16.72 8.13
N ASP A 15 -24.50 15.87 8.35
CA ASP A 15 -25.30 15.86 9.55
C ASP A 15 -25.05 14.57 10.37
N ASP A 16 -25.26 14.63 11.68
CA ASP A 16 -24.83 13.57 12.62
C ASP A 16 -25.74 12.32 12.59
N ASN A 17 -26.45 12.06 11.49
CA ASN A 17 -27.40 10.95 11.41
C ASN A 17 -26.73 9.61 11.02
N GLY A 18 -25.50 9.66 10.50
CA GLY A 18 -24.67 8.50 10.15
C GLY A 18 -25.08 7.81 8.83
N ASP A 19 -25.68 8.53 7.89
CA ASP A 19 -25.95 8.06 6.53
C ASP A 19 -25.05 8.77 5.49
N GLY A 20 -25.24 8.51 4.21
CA GLY A 20 -24.46 9.20 3.16
C GLY A 20 -23.18 8.52 2.69
N ASP A 21 -23.32 7.65 1.70
CA ASP A 21 -22.20 7.17 0.91
C ASP A 21 -21.77 8.23 -0.12
N LEU A 22 -20.46 8.38 -0.34
CA LEU A 22 -19.93 9.11 -1.49
C LEU A 22 -19.67 8.11 -2.60
N THR A 23 -20.41 8.16 -3.71
CA THR A 23 -20.19 7.28 -4.86
C THR A 23 -19.71 8.06 -6.08
N ALA A 24 -18.50 7.77 -6.55
CA ALA A 24 -17.97 8.23 -7.82
C ALA A 24 -18.07 7.11 -8.86
N HIS A 25 -18.92 7.29 -9.87
CA HIS A 25 -19.07 6.32 -10.96
C HIS A 25 -18.04 6.49 -12.08
N GLY A 26 -17.50 7.70 -12.24
CA GLY A 26 -16.50 8.04 -13.25
C GLY A 26 -15.12 8.22 -12.65
N GLU A 27 -14.17 8.55 -13.52
CA GLU A 27 -12.85 9.03 -13.13
C GLU A 27 -12.97 10.39 -12.43
N LEU A 28 -12.22 10.56 -11.34
CA LEU A 28 -12.02 11.84 -10.68
C LEU A 28 -10.66 12.40 -11.11
N THR A 29 -10.64 13.62 -11.62
CA THR A 29 -9.41 14.26 -12.10
C THR A 29 -9.39 15.74 -11.74
N THR A 30 -8.33 16.20 -11.09
CA THR A 30 -7.98 17.62 -10.99
C THR A 30 -6.86 17.95 -11.98
N TYR A 31 -6.84 19.19 -12.47
CA TYR A 31 -5.74 19.74 -13.30
C TYR A 31 -5.03 20.89 -12.57
N GLY A 32 -5.08 20.82 -11.25
CA GLY A 32 -4.53 21.77 -10.29
C GLY A 32 -5.08 21.40 -8.91
N GLY A 33 -4.21 21.13 -7.94
CA GLY A 33 -4.60 20.89 -6.54
C GLY A 33 -5.18 19.51 -6.23
N ASP A 34 -5.73 19.42 -5.02
CA ASP A 34 -5.96 18.15 -4.30
C ASP A 34 -7.31 17.50 -4.63
N ILE A 35 -7.44 16.21 -4.36
CA ILE A 35 -8.72 15.50 -4.30
C ILE A 35 -8.98 15.07 -2.85
N ILE A 36 -9.98 15.69 -2.21
CA ILE A 36 -10.34 15.43 -0.83
C ILE A 36 -11.74 14.82 -0.78
N LEU A 37 -11.83 13.57 -0.33
CA LEU A 37 -13.07 12.79 -0.29
C LEU A 37 -13.48 12.46 1.15
N SER A 38 -14.74 12.72 1.49
CA SER A 38 -15.33 12.35 2.78
C SER A 38 -16.80 11.94 2.61
N ALA A 39 -17.23 10.97 3.40
CA ALA A 39 -18.57 10.39 3.42
C ALA A 39 -18.98 10.15 4.88
N SER A 40 -19.53 11.16 5.56
CA SER A 40 -19.74 11.21 7.02
C SER A 40 -20.08 9.85 7.63
N ASP A 41 -19.15 9.32 8.43
CA ASP A 41 -19.16 8.00 9.07
C ASP A 41 -19.38 6.74 8.19
N ASN A 42 -19.58 6.88 6.88
CA ASN A 42 -19.85 5.76 5.98
C ASN A 42 -18.71 5.54 4.97
N THR A 43 -19.05 5.14 3.74
CA THR A 43 -18.10 4.58 2.77
C THR A 43 -17.99 5.43 1.52
N ILE A 44 -16.77 5.61 1.04
CA ILE A 44 -16.46 6.18 -0.28
C ILE A 44 -16.36 5.03 -1.28
N TYR A 45 -17.15 5.07 -2.34
CA TYR A 45 -17.12 4.10 -3.44
C TYR A 45 -16.52 4.71 -4.70
N LEU A 46 -15.36 4.22 -5.11
CA LEU A 46 -14.62 4.67 -6.29
C LEU A 46 -14.73 3.63 -7.41
N ASN A 47 -15.55 3.90 -8.42
CA ASN A 47 -15.72 3.02 -9.58
C ASN A 47 -14.82 3.40 -10.77
N GLY A 48 -14.17 4.56 -10.69
CA GLY A 48 -13.17 5.04 -11.65
C GLY A 48 -11.80 5.23 -10.99
N ASN A 49 -10.82 5.62 -11.79
CA ASN A 49 -9.53 6.05 -11.27
C ASN A 49 -9.67 7.40 -10.57
N VAL A 50 -8.73 7.71 -9.68
CA VAL A 50 -8.61 9.02 -9.04
C VAL A 50 -7.24 9.55 -9.36
N ASN A 51 -7.19 10.72 -10.00
CA ASN A 51 -5.97 11.34 -10.51
C ASN A 51 -5.91 12.78 -10.00
N ALA A 52 -5.21 13.01 -8.90
CA ALA A 52 -4.87 14.36 -8.48
C ALA A 52 -3.76 14.92 -9.38
N ASP A 53 -3.56 16.24 -9.35
CA ASP A 53 -2.65 16.87 -10.30
C ASP A 53 -1.20 16.43 -10.07
N VAL A 54 -0.59 15.88 -11.13
CA VAL A 54 0.80 15.43 -11.12
C VAL A 54 1.78 16.60 -11.30
N ALA A 55 1.37 17.65 -12.00
CA ALA A 55 2.27 18.75 -12.34
C ALA A 55 2.47 19.75 -11.19
N ASP A 56 1.45 19.90 -10.35
CA ASP A 56 1.40 20.86 -9.25
C ASP A 56 1.32 20.16 -7.88
N ASP A 57 1.87 18.95 -7.76
CA ASP A 57 2.00 18.19 -6.50
C ASP A 57 0.67 17.99 -5.75
N GLY A 58 -0.41 17.71 -6.47
CA GLY A 58 -1.74 17.51 -5.89
C GLY A 58 -1.87 16.19 -5.14
N ASP A 59 -2.55 16.23 -4.00
CA ASP A 59 -2.72 15.08 -3.11
C ASP A 59 -4.07 14.36 -3.30
N ILE A 60 -4.15 13.11 -2.81
CA ILE A 60 -5.41 12.39 -2.60
C ILE A 60 -5.62 12.12 -1.10
N TRP A 61 -6.72 12.62 -0.55
CA TRP A 61 -7.10 12.45 0.86
C TRP A 61 -8.41 11.67 0.96
N LEU A 62 -8.34 10.46 1.54
CA LEU A 62 -9.49 9.58 1.78
C LEU A 62 -9.84 9.58 3.28
N ASN A 63 -10.82 10.40 3.66
CA ASN A 63 -11.16 10.65 5.07
C ASN A 63 -12.13 9.64 5.69
N ASN A 64 -12.56 8.64 4.92
CA ASN A 64 -13.50 7.61 5.33
C ASN A 64 -13.07 6.24 4.80
N ASN A 65 -13.74 5.18 5.24
CA ASN A 65 -13.55 3.86 4.66
C ASN A 65 -13.79 3.96 3.16
N THR A 66 -12.88 3.40 2.38
CA THR A 66 -12.91 3.53 0.93
C THR A 66 -12.92 2.16 0.28
N PHE A 67 -13.85 1.99 -0.65
CA PHE A 67 -13.96 0.82 -1.50
C PHE A 67 -13.68 1.20 -2.95
N VAL A 68 -12.69 0.56 -3.54
CA VAL A 68 -12.25 0.78 -4.90
C VAL A 68 -12.68 -0.39 -5.78
N ALA A 69 -13.21 -0.10 -6.97
CA ALA A 69 -13.56 -1.14 -7.92
C ALA A 69 -12.30 -1.89 -8.43
N HIS A 70 -12.51 -3.07 -9.00
CA HIS A 70 -11.42 -3.90 -9.54
C HIS A 70 -10.62 -3.15 -10.63
N GLY A 71 -9.28 -3.19 -10.52
CA GLY A 71 -8.37 -2.72 -11.55
C GLY A 71 -8.36 -1.20 -11.71
N LYS A 72 -8.43 -0.49 -10.59
CA LYS A 72 -8.36 0.98 -10.55
C LYS A 72 -7.07 1.44 -9.91
N LYS A 73 -6.74 2.69 -10.21
CA LYS A 73 -5.54 3.38 -9.73
C LYS A 73 -5.91 4.65 -8.98
N LEU A 74 -5.22 4.90 -7.87
CA LEU A 74 -5.15 6.19 -7.21
C LEU A 74 -3.78 6.80 -7.53
N THR A 75 -3.76 7.96 -8.20
CA THR A 75 -2.54 8.64 -8.62
C THR A 75 -2.51 10.05 -8.06
N ALA A 76 -1.51 10.38 -7.26
CA ALA A 76 -1.25 11.73 -6.77
C ALA A 76 0.08 12.27 -7.29
N GLY A 77 0.17 13.58 -7.44
CA GLY A 77 1.44 14.26 -7.72
C GLY A 77 2.37 14.21 -6.51
N SER A 78 1.82 14.47 -5.31
CA SER A 78 2.54 14.36 -4.05
C SER A 78 2.04 13.17 -3.25
N ASP A 79 1.03 13.31 -2.39
CA ASP A 79 0.68 12.28 -1.39
C ASP A 79 -0.62 11.51 -1.71
N VAL A 80 -0.66 10.22 -1.36
CA VAL A 80 -1.92 9.47 -1.18
C VAL A 80 -2.09 9.09 0.28
N ILE A 81 -3.16 9.61 0.90
CA ILE A 81 -3.42 9.44 2.33
C ILE A 81 -4.78 8.79 2.54
N VAL A 82 -4.77 7.60 3.11
CA VAL A 82 -5.95 7.01 3.78
C VAL A 82 -5.90 7.44 5.24
N TYR A 83 -6.92 8.17 5.68
CA TYR A 83 -6.91 8.77 7.00
C TYR A 83 -6.83 7.71 8.11
N ARG A 84 -6.36 8.12 9.29
CA ARG A 84 -6.15 7.25 10.43
C ARG A 84 -7.39 6.41 10.76
N ASP A 85 -7.17 5.13 11.04
CA ASP A 85 -8.18 4.13 11.38
C ASP A 85 -9.23 3.90 10.27
N LYS A 86 -9.00 4.38 9.04
CA LYS A 86 -9.86 4.12 7.89
C LYS A 86 -9.33 2.96 7.07
N LYS A 87 -10.25 2.12 6.60
CA LYS A 87 -9.95 0.96 5.76
C LYS A 87 -9.95 1.36 4.28
N LEU A 88 -8.94 0.91 3.55
CA LEU A 88 -8.95 0.91 2.08
C LEU A 88 -9.18 -0.51 1.60
N SER A 89 -10.17 -0.72 0.74
CA SER A 89 -10.49 -2.03 0.20
C SER A 89 -10.69 -2.00 -1.31
N SER A 90 -10.37 -3.09 -2.00
CA SER A 90 -10.60 -3.22 -3.43
C SER A 90 -11.27 -4.54 -3.82
N ASN A 91 -12.18 -4.48 -4.79
CA ASN A 91 -12.80 -5.67 -5.37
C ASN A 91 -11.87 -6.51 -6.26
N GLY A 92 -10.58 -6.18 -6.32
CA GLY A 92 -9.62 -6.82 -7.21
C GLY A 92 -8.24 -6.22 -7.06
N ASN A 93 -7.55 -6.10 -8.18
CA ASN A 93 -6.27 -5.41 -8.23
C ASN A 93 -6.44 -3.93 -7.88
N LEU A 94 -5.50 -3.36 -7.14
CA LEU A 94 -5.42 -1.95 -6.80
C LEU A 94 -4.00 -1.45 -6.99
N GLU A 95 -3.87 -0.29 -7.60
CA GLU A 95 -2.61 0.45 -7.72
C GLU A 95 -2.74 1.78 -7.00
N VAL A 96 -1.73 2.13 -6.19
CA VAL A 96 -1.64 3.39 -5.47
C VAL A 96 -0.28 4.01 -5.79
N GLU A 97 -0.27 5.20 -6.37
CA GLU A 97 0.93 5.91 -6.82
C GLU A 97 0.93 7.34 -6.27
N ALA A 98 2.03 7.70 -5.62
CA ALA A 98 2.36 9.04 -5.15
C ALA A 98 3.69 9.43 -5.82
N ILE A 99 3.68 10.35 -6.79
CA ILE A 99 4.82 10.50 -7.70
C ILE A 99 6.05 11.13 -7.03
N THR A 100 5.84 12.13 -6.19
CA THR A 100 6.93 12.82 -5.47
C THR A 100 6.81 12.73 -3.96
N GLY A 101 5.66 12.27 -3.46
CA GLY A 101 5.35 12.22 -2.04
C GLY A 101 5.18 10.80 -1.54
N ASN A 102 4.32 10.68 -0.55
CA ASN A 102 4.19 9.52 0.33
C ASN A 102 2.92 8.74 0.00
N VAL A 103 2.94 7.44 0.30
CA VAL A 103 1.71 6.66 0.47
C VAL A 103 1.53 6.30 1.93
N ILE A 104 0.45 6.79 2.53
CA ILE A 104 0.13 6.56 3.93
C ILE A 104 -1.21 5.82 4.04
N PHE A 105 -1.15 4.58 4.51
CA PHE A 105 -2.34 3.83 4.91
C PHE A 105 -2.54 3.96 6.41
N GLY A 106 -3.48 4.82 6.82
CA GLY A 106 -3.80 5.07 8.23
C GLY A 106 -4.51 3.93 8.95
N GLY A 107 -4.97 2.90 8.24
CA GLY A 107 -5.67 1.73 8.77
C GLY A 107 -5.44 0.48 7.90
N GLU A 108 -6.38 -0.47 7.96
CA GLU A 108 -6.29 -1.73 7.22
C GLU A 108 -6.38 -1.52 5.70
N VAL A 109 -5.64 -2.31 4.93
CA VAL A 109 -5.73 -2.38 3.47
C VAL A 109 -6.07 -3.80 3.05
N GLU A 110 -7.10 -3.97 2.24
CA GLU A 110 -7.53 -5.30 1.76
C GLU A 110 -7.84 -5.29 0.27
N THR A 111 -7.08 -6.04 -0.54
CA THR A 111 -7.38 -6.25 -1.96
C THR A 111 -7.80 -7.70 -2.21
N ARG A 112 -8.77 -7.91 -3.10
CA ARG A 112 -9.14 -9.27 -3.56
C ARG A 112 -8.19 -9.83 -4.62
N GLY A 113 -7.35 -8.99 -5.21
CA GLY A 113 -6.27 -9.39 -6.11
C GLY A 113 -4.95 -8.73 -5.68
N SER A 114 -4.09 -8.39 -6.63
CA SER A 114 -2.79 -7.78 -6.35
C SER A 114 -2.92 -6.37 -5.75
N LEU A 115 -1.94 -5.99 -4.94
CA LEU A 115 -1.74 -4.63 -4.47
C LEU A 115 -0.38 -4.13 -4.97
N THR A 116 -0.38 -3.02 -5.70
CA THR A 116 0.84 -2.31 -6.08
C THR A 116 0.83 -0.93 -5.44
N VAL A 117 1.89 -0.61 -4.73
CA VAL A 117 2.09 0.67 -4.06
C VAL A 117 3.43 1.24 -4.51
N ASP A 118 3.40 2.46 -5.01
CA ASP A 118 4.53 3.18 -5.53
C ASP A 118 4.54 4.59 -4.90
N ALA A 119 5.59 4.92 -4.15
CA ALA A 119 5.76 6.22 -3.52
C ALA A 119 7.10 6.81 -3.91
N GLY A 120 7.08 8.08 -4.32
CA GLY A 120 8.28 8.86 -4.59
C GLY A 120 9.18 8.97 -3.36
N THR A 121 8.60 9.00 -2.16
CA THR A 121 9.33 9.04 -0.88
C THR A 121 8.93 7.84 0.00
N ASP A 122 8.15 8.02 1.06
CA ASP A 122 7.87 6.97 2.03
C ASP A 122 6.60 6.17 1.72
N ILE A 123 6.63 4.88 2.06
CA ILE A 123 5.42 4.07 2.27
C ILE A 123 5.26 3.82 3.76
N THR A 124 4.11 4.19 4.33
CA THR A 124 3.75 3.85 5.71
C THR A 124 2.41 3.13 5.77
N ALA A 125 2.42 1.88 6.22
CA ALA A 125 1.21 1.11 6.55
C ALA A 125 1.03 1.03 8.08
N TRP A 126 -0.02 1.64 8.61
CA TRP A 126 -0.34 1.60 10.04
C TRP A 126 -1.14 0.39 10.47
N GLY A 127 -2.05 -0.09 9.60
CA GLY A 127 -2.81 -1.31 9.81
C GLY A 127 -2.28 -2.48 8.97
N ASP A 128 -2.94 -3.63 9.12
CA ASP A 128 -2.62 -4.82 8.34
C ASP A 128 -2.87 -4.57 6.85
N VAL A 129 -2.02 -5.16 6.01
CA VAL A 129 -2.17 -5.12 4.56
C VAL A 129 -2.33 -6.55 4.09
N THR A 130 -3.46 -6.83 3.45
CA THR A 130 -3.76 -8.13 2.86
C THR A 130 -3.97 -7.99 1.38
N ALA A 131 -3.15 -8.66 0.58
CA ALA A 131 -3.43 -8.86 -0.83
C ALA A 131 -4.03 -10.24 -1.09
N SER A 132 -4.89 -10.30 -2.08
CA SER A 132 -5.67 -11.47 -2.45
C SER A 132 -6.44 -12.14 -1.30
N SER A 133 -7.23 -11.37 -0.56
CA SER A 133 -7.98 -11.87 0.61
C SER A 133 -8.98 -13.02 0.32
N THR A 134 -9.30 -13.27 -0.95
CA THR A 134 -10.19 -14.36 -1.37
C THR A 134 -9.46 -15.62 -1.87
N GLY A 135 -8.13 -15.67 -1.78
CA GLY A 135 -7.31 -16.82 -2.19
C GLY A 135 -7.14 -16.97 -3.70
N VAL A 136 -7.17 -15.86 -4.44
CA VAL A 136 -6.81 -15.85 -5.87
C VAL A 136 -5.30 -15.61 -5.99
N ALA A 137 -4.62 -15.93 -7.09
CA ALA A 137 -3.22 -15.51 -7.19
C ALA A 137 -3.11 -13.97 -7.22
N GLY A 138 -2.24 -13.38 -6.41
CA GLY A 138 -2.09 -11.93 -6.33
C GLY A 138 -0.94 -11.48 -5.44
N ASP A 139 -0.05 -10.68 -6.02
CA ASP A 139 1.15 -10.19 -5.38
C ASP A 139 0.90 -8.90 -4.58
N MET A 140 1.72 -8.69 -3.57
CA MET A 140 1.91 -7.40 -2.91
C MET A 140 3.26 -6.84 -3.31
N ILE A 141 3.24 -5.69 -3.99
CA ILE A 141 4.44 -4.98 -4.41
C ILE A 141 4.41 -3.59 -3.78
N MET A 142 5.42 -3.25 -3.00
CA MET A 142 5.56 -1.94 -2.37
C MET A 142 6.94 -1.39 -2.64
N THR A 143 6.99 -0.23 -3.31
CA THR A 143 8.22 0.46 -3.70
C THR A 143 8.21 1.88 -3.14
N ALA A 144 9.01 2.12 -2.11
CA ALA A 144 9.35 3.46 -1.62
C ALA A 144 10.58 3.98 -2.39
N ASP A 145 10.77 5.30 -2.40
CA ASP A 145 11.86 6.01 -3.08
C ASP A 145 11.88 5.76 -4.60
N SER A 146 10.71 5.79 -5.27
CA SER A 146 10.62 5.52 -6.71
C SER A 146 11.03 6.68 -7.60
N ASP A 147 11.22 7.87 -7.03
CA ASP A 147 11.79 9.02 -7.72
C ASP A 147 13.33 9.01 -7.74
N ASP A 148 13.94 7.99 -7.09
CA ASP A 148 15.38 7.75 -6.94
C ASP A 148 16.14 8.96 -6.36
N ASN A 149 15.51 9.72 -5.46
CA ASN A 149 16.15 10.86 -4.81
C ASN A 149 17.02 10.45 -3.59
N GLY A 150 16.78 9.24 -3.06
CA GLY A 150 17.56 8.63 -1.99
C GLY A 150 17.02 8.84 -0.57
N ASP A 151 15.74 9.18 -0.38
CA ASP A 151 15.18 9.52 0.95
C ASP A 151 13.98 8.68 1.43
N GLY A 152 13.44 7.76 0.62
CA GLY A 152 12.24 7.01 0.97
C GLY A 152 12.44 5.71 1.75
N ASP A 153 11.81 5.59 2.92
CA ASP A 153 11.71 4.37 3.72
C ASP A 153 10.38 3.61 3.47
N LEU A 154 10.39 2.30 3.67
CA LEU A 154 9.16 1.48 3.74
C LEU A 154 8.93 1.04 5.17
N THR A 155 7.85 1.50 5.80
CA THR A 155 7.47 1.11 7.15
C THR A 155 6.13 0.39 7.20
N ALA A 156 6.14 -0.88 7.57
CA ALA A 156 4.94 -1.67 7.86
C ALA A 156 4.77 -1.86 9.38
N ASN A 157 3.76 -1.20 9.95
CA ASN A 157 3.36 -1.35 11.35
C ASN A 157 2.31 -2.42 11.60
N GLY A 158 1.58 -2.84 10.54
CA GLY A 158 0.70 -4.00 10.55
C GLY A 158 1.30 -5.21 9.85
N GLU A 159 0.62 -6.34 9.96
CA GLU A 159 1.00 -7.59 9.30
C GLU A 159 0.82 -7.48 7.79
N LEU A 160 1.81 -7.96 7.02
CA LEU A 160 1.72 -8.05 5.56
C LEU A 160 1.38 -9.50 5.18
N THR A 161 0.29 -9.72 4.46
CA THR A 161 -0.14 -11.05 4.05
C THR A 161 -0.57 -11.10 2.59
N THR A 162 -0.17 -12.17 1.89
CA THR A 162 -0.72 -12.55 0.58
C THR A 162 -1.28 -13.96 0.64
N TYR A 163 -2.43 -14.19 0.00
CA TYR A 163 -2.97 -15.55 -0.22
C TYR A 163 -2.99 -15.84 -1.72
N GLY A 164 -1.88 -16.33 -2.28
CA GLY A 164 -1.77 -16.69 -3.69
C GLY A 164 -0.58 -16.08 -4.45
N GLY A 165 0.31 -15.32 -3.79
CA GLY A 165 1.34 -14.59 -4.52
C GLY A 165 2.47 -14.06 -3.64
N ASP A 166 3.37 -13.31 -4.27
CA ASP A 166 4.62 -12.87 -3.66
C ASP A 166 4.44 -11.59 -2.86
N ILE A 167 5.32 -11.38 -1.88
CA ILE A 167 5.51 -10.09 -1.22
C ILE A 167 6.86 -9.54 -1.64
N ILE A 168 6.86 -8.45 -2.40
CA ILE A 168 8.05 -7.79 -2.94
C ILE A 168 8.14 -6.38 -2.34
N LEU A 169 9.19 -6.15 -1.55
CA LEU A 169 9.40 -4.89 -0.84
C LEU A 169 10.70 -4.23 -1.28
N SER A 170 10.61 -2.93 -1.62
CA SER A 170 11.73 -2.09 -2.03
C SER A 170 11.63 -0.71 -1.39
N ALA A 171 12.78 -0.13 -1.06
CA ALA A 171 12.93 1.22 -0.53
C ALA A 171 14.16 1.89 -1.15
N SER A 172 14.38 1.64 -2.45
CA SER A 172 15.55 1.98 -3.29
C SER A 172 16.91 2.00 -2.58
N ASP A 173 17.26 3.09 -1.90
CA ASP A 173 18.53 3.27 -1.18
C ASP A 173 18.45 3.20 0.36
N ASN A 174 17.24 3.18 0.94
CA ASN A 174 17.02 3.20 2.38
C ASN A 174 16.56 1.85 2.95
N THR A 175 15.73 1.90 3.99
CA THR A 175 15.47 0.80 4.89
C THR A 175 14.00 0.38 4.84
N ILE A 176 13.79 -0.94 4.87
CA ILE A 176 12.50 -1.56 5.11
C ILE A 176 12.37 -1.84 6.61
N TYR A 177 11.35 -1.31 7.27
CA TYR A 177 11.02 -1.59 8.66
C TYR A 177 9.76 -2.44 8.74
N LEU A 178 9.90 -3.67 9.25
CA LEU A 178 8.81 -4.61 9.45
C LEU A 178 8.56 -4.78 10.95
N ASN A 179 7.52 -4.12 11.46
CA ASN A 179 7.19 -4.14 12.88
C ASN A 179 6.24 -5.28 13.28
N GLU A 180 5.67 -5.98 12.31
CA GLU A 180 4.84 -7.17 12.48
C GLU A 180 5.32 -8.31 11.57
N ASN A 181 4.58 -9.42 11.56
CA ASN A 181 4.91 -10.57 10.71
C ASN A 181 4.71 -10.25 9.22
N VAL A 182 5.36 -11.05 8.39
CA VAL A 182 5.13 -11.08 6.94
C VAL A 182 4.87 -12.51 6.52
N ASN A 183 3.74 -12.75 5.85
CA ASN A 183 3.32 -14.06 5.40
C ASN A 183 3.03 -14.03 3.90
N ALA A 184 3.98 -14.48 3.08
CA ALA A 184 3.71 -14.73 1.67
C ALA A 184 3.20 -16.17 1.51
N ASP A 185 2.00 -16.29 0.94
CA ASP A 185 1.24 -17.51 0.70
C ASP A 185 1.94 -18.81 1.11
N VAL A 186 1.66 -19.24 2.34
CA VAL A 186 2.21 -20.46 2.94
C VAL A 186 1.66 -21.75 2.33
N ALA A 187 0.63 -21.67 1.47
CA ALA A 187 -0.03 -22.84 0.89
C ALA A 187 0.38 -23.09 -0.56
N ASP A 188 0.55 -22.05 -1.38
CA ASP A 188 0.79 -22.17 -2.83
C ASP A 188 2.08 -21.45 -3.29
N ASP A 189 3.21 -21.74 -2.63
CA ASP A 189 4.57 -21.36 -3.05
C ASP A 189 4.84 -19.84 -3.18
N GLY A 190 4.19 -18.98 -2.38
CA GLY A 190 4.49 -17.53 -2.38
C GLY A 190 5.87 -17.21 -1.80
N ASP A 191 6.56 -16.25 -2.40
CA ASP A 191 7.90 -15.79 -1.99
C ASP A 191 7.86 -14.47 -1.21
N ILE A 192 8.89 -14.23 -0.38
CA ILE A 192 9.19 -12.90 0.20
C ILE A 192 10.50 -12.39 -0.39
N TRP A 193 10.46 -11.26 -1.08
CA TRP A 193 11.63 -10.61 -1.67
C TRP A 193 11.90 -9.26 -0.98
N LEU A 194 13.06 -9.14 -0.37
CA LEU A 194 13.54 -7.95 0.33
C LEU A 194 14.67 -7.31 -0.47
N ASN A 195 14.36 -6.25 -1.22
CA ASN A 195 15.30 -5.59 -2.13
C ASN A 195 16.17 -4.53 -1.45
N ASN A 196 15.98 -4.30 -0.16
CA ASN A 196 16.67 -3.29 0.62
C ASN A 196 17.19 -3.82 1.95
N ASN A 197 17.94 -2.98 2.68
CA ASN A 197 18.26 -3.29 4.06
C ASN A 197 16.95 -3.38 4.85
N THR A 198 16.75 -4.48 5.55
CA THR A 198 15.52 -4.75 6.28
C THR A 198 15.80 -4.89 7.77
N VAL A 199 15.02 -4.18 8.57
CA VAL A 199 14.98 -4.29 10.03
C VAL A 199 13.64 -4.88 10.42
N VAL A 200 13.68 -6.06 11.04
CA VAL A 200 12.49 -6.73 11.56
C VAL A 200 12.42 -6.57 13.07
N ALA A 201 11.27 -6.18 13.59
CA ALA A 201 11.07 -6.04 15.03
C ALA A 201 11.31 -7.37 15.79
N HIS A 202 11.59 -7.25 17.08
CA HIS A 202 11.86 -8.39 17.94
C HIS A 202 10.64 -9.33 18.03
N GLY A 203 10.90 -10.63 17.88
CA GLY A 203 9.89 -11.68 18.06
C GLY A 203 8.92 -11.81 16.90
N LYS A 204 9.26 -11.26 15.73
CA LYS A 204 8.46 -11.36 14.51
C LYS A 204 9.03 -12.42 13.57
N LYS A 205 8.19 -12.82 12.63
CA LYS A 205 8.45 -13.91 11.70
C LYS A 205 8.23 -13.48 10.25
N LEU A 206 9.14 -13.92 9.38
CA LEU A 206 8.94 -13.92 7.94
C LEU A 206 8.63 -15.37 7.52
N THR A 207 7.47 -15.59 6.92
CA THR A 207 7.03 -16.92 6.47
C THR A 207 6.69 -16.86 4.99
N ALA A 208 7.39 -17.64 4.17
CA ALA A 208 7.09 -17.82 2.76
C ALA A 208 6.66 -19.27 2.48
N GLY A 209 5.75 -19.46 1.54
CA GLY A 209 5.45 -20.77 0.96
C GLY A 209 6.68 -21.38 0.32
N SER A 210 7.38 -20.62 -0.52
CA SER A 210 8.57 -21.07 -1.23
C SER A 210 9.84 -20.45 -0.66
N ASP A 211 10.28 -19.28 -1.12
CA ASP A 211 11.57 -18.70 -0.78
C ASP A 211 11.43 -17.40 0.05
N VAL A 212 12.38 -17.18 0.97
CA VAL A 212 12.64 -15.85 1.54
C VAL A 212 13.99 -15.37 1.02
N ILE A 213 13.99 -14.27 0.28
CA ILE A 213 15.15 -13.75 -0.43
C ILE A 213 15.50 -12.35 0.10
N VAL A 214 16.69 -12.22 0.66
CA VAL A 214 17.34 -10.92 0.90
C VAL A 214 18.28 -10.67 -0.26
N TYR A 215 18.04 -9.58 -1.00
CA TYR A 215 18.79 -9.31 -2.22
C TYR A 215 20.28 -9.10 -1.97
N ARG A 216 21.08 -9.24 -3.02
CA ARG A 216 22.54 -9.12 -2.93
C ARG A 216 22.96 -7.78 -2.33
N ASP A 217 23.97 -7.81 -1.46
CA ASP A 217 24.54 -6.64 -0.80
C ASP A 217 23.57 -5.94 0.18
N LYS A 218 22.42 -6.55 0.48
CA LYS A 218 21.45 -6.07 1.47
C LYS A 218 21.52 -6.87 2.77
N LYS A 219 21.10 -6.24 3.86
CA LYS A 219 21.15 -6.82 5.20
C LYS A 219 19.76 -7.06 5.75
N LEU A 220 19.52 -8.24 6.32
CA LEU A 220 18.39 -8.50 7.19
C LEU A 220 18.87 -8.49 8.65
N SER A 221 18.23 -7.67 9.47
CA SER A 221 18.61 -7.50 10.87
C SER A 221 17.38 -7.47 11.78
N SER A 222 17.59 -7.76 13.06
CA SER A 222 16.56 -7.63 14.09
C SER A 222 17.19 -7.22 15.42
N ASN A 223 16.43 -6.50 16.24
CA ASN A 223 16.80 -6.15 17.62
C ASN A 223 16.56 -7.30 18.62
N GLY A 224 16.40 -8.53 18.12
CA GLY A 224 16.58 -9.76 18.88
C GLY A 224 16.16 -10.97 18.07
N ASN A 225 15.30 -11.84 18.62
CA ASN A 225 14.89 -13.06 17.91
C ASN A 225 14.08 -12.72 16.66
N LEU A 226 14.55 -13.22 15.52
CA LEU A 226 13.87 -13.20 14.23
C LEU A 226 13.78 -14.65 13.74
N GLU A 227 12.58 -15.06 13.36
CA GLU A 227 12.36 -16.34 12.69
C GLU A 227 12.13 -16.09 11.20
N VAL A 228 12.84 -16.84 10.36
CA VAL A 228 12.67 -16.81 8.91
C VAL A 228 12.43 -18.23 8.43
N GLU A 229 11.27 -18.47 7.83
CA GLU A 229 10.83 -19.79 7.38
C GLU A 229 10.41 -19.73 5.91
N ALA A 230 10.94 -20.69 5.16
CA ALA A 230 10.57 -21.02 3.79
C ALA A 230 10.05 -22.46 3.83
N ILE A 231 8.77 -22.69 3.50
CA ILE A 231 8.12 -23.99 3.75
C ILE A 231 8.63 -25.05 2.78
N THR A 232 8.68 -24.73 1.48
CA THR A 232 9.11 -25.65 0.42
C THR A 232 10.47 -25.29 -0.18
N GLY A 233 10.84 -24.00 -0.11
CA GLY A 233 12.06 -23.46 -0.71
C GLY A 233 13.18 -23.19 0.30
N ASN A 234 13.81 -22.03 0.15
CA ASN A 234 15.07 -21.66 0.77
C ASN A 234 14.98 -20.29 1.44
N VAL A 235 15.80 -20.13 2.48
CA VAL A 235 16.13 -18.81 3.00
C VAL A 235 17.47 -18.39 2.39
N ILE A 236 17.44 -17.37 1.54
CA ILE A 236 18.58 -16.91 0.73
C ILE A 236 19.01 -15.53 1.23
N PHE A 237 20.26 -15.45 1.68
CA PHE A 237 20.93 -14.19 1.94
C PHE A 237 21.90 -13.91 0.80
N GLY A 238 21.59 -12.91 -0.03
CA GLY A 238 22.46 -12.48 -1.12
C GLY A 238 23.79 -11.97 -0.56
N GLY A 239 24.82 -12.81 -0.59
CA GLY A 239 26.13 -12.48 -0.02
C GLY A 239 26.78 -11.26 -0.67
N GLU A 240 27.71 -10.64 0.08
CA GLU A 240 28.60 -9.56 -0.39
C GLU A 240 29.49 -10.05 -1.55
#